data_AF-A0A8S1EGF5-F1
#
_entry.id   AF-A0A8S1EGF5-F1
#
_cell.length_a   1.000
_cell.length_b   1.000
_cell.length_c   1.000
_cell.angle_alpha   90.00
_cell.angle_beta   90.00
_cell.angle_gamma   90.00
#
_symmetry.space_group_name_H-M   'P 1'
#
loop_
_entity.id
_entity.type
_entity.pdbx_description
1 polymer ?
#
loop_
_entity_poly.entity_id
_entity_poly.type
_entity_poly.pdbx_seq_one_letter_code
_entity_poly.pdbx_strand_id
1 'polypeptide(L)'
;MRLLIVSVLIVIAAFALTVDARRWHYPLQWKENCTEWGKQKAYFCFIYPMKQTWRLIKYGLFVDNSALTVQDMKDGCMELIDCFNKTDCYLDGDLYLRLDNCIKEMHDVGPFKPCFNKIDDFYYEHPQEKTECIANFLEKEKRGCVELERELNCVLPAVERSCEAKHVDYFKEYQALRLYNMGCTDMLKYERIE
;
A
#
# COMPACT_ATOMS: atom_id res chain seq x y z
N MET A 1 8.19 22.42 -27.76
CA MET A 1 7.37 22.73 -26.56
C MET A 1 6.01 22.02 -26.56
N ARG A 2 5.16 22.17 -27.59
CA ARG A 2 3.86 21.47 -27.67
C ARG A 2 3.96 19.92 -27.65
N LEU A 3 4.97 19.36 -28.32
CA LEU A 3 5.23 17.92 -28.34
C LEU A 3 5.64 17.34 -26.97
N LEU A 4 6.35 18.11 -26.14
CA LEU A 4 6.74 17.72 -24.78
C LEU A 4 5.54 17.70 -23.82
N ILE A 5 4.64 18.68 -23.95
CA ILE A 5 3.43 18.75 -23.11
C ILE A 5 2.49 17.58 -23.43
N VAL A 6 2.31 17.25 -24.71
CA VAL A 6 1.47 16.13 -25.14
C VAL A 6 2.05 14.79 -24.68
N SER A 7 3.37 14.59 -24.77
CA SER A 7 4.01 13.36 -24.28
C SER A 7 3.95 13.22 -22.75
N VAL A 8 4.13 14.31 -21.99
CA VAL A 8 3.92 14.30 -20.54
C VAL A 8 2.47 13.97 -20.18
N LEU A 9 1.49 14.55 -20.88
CA LEU A 9 0.07 14.24 -20.65
C LEU A 9 -0.29 12.79 -21.00
N ILE A 10 0.29 12.24 -22.06
CA ILE A 10 0.10 10.82 -22.43
C ILE A 10 0.73 9.89 -21.39
N VAL A 11 1.92 10.22 -20.87
CA VAL A 11 2.55 9.43 -19.80
C VAL A 11 1.72 9.50 -18.52
N ILE A 12 1.22 10.69 -18.14
CA ILE A 12 0.33 10.86 -16.98
C ILE A 12 -0.98 10.09 -17.19
N ALA A 13 -1.57 10.12 -18.39
CA ALA A 13 -2.79 9.39 -18.70
C ALA A 13 -2.58 7.87 -18.73
N ALA A 14 -1.49 7.38 -19.32
CA ALA A 14 -1.14 5.97 -19.34
C ALA A 14 -0.82 5.45 -17.92
N PHE A 15 -0.16 6.27 -17.09
CA PHE A 15 0.08 5.94 -15.69
C PHE A 15 -1.21 5.94 -14.88
N ALA A 16 -2.11 6.89 -15.10
CA ALA A 16 -3.44 6.90 -14.48
C ALA A 16 -4.27 5.66 -14.86
N LEU A 17 -4.27 5.27 -16.15
CA LEU A 17 -5.01 4.10 -16.65
C LEU A 17 -4.43 2.76 -16.16
N THR A 18 -3.11 2.63 -16.03
CA THR A 18 -2.47 1.41 -15.52
C THR A 18 -2.63 1.23 -14.01
N VAL A 19 -2.71 2.34 -13.27
CA VAL A 19 -3.09 2.34 -11.85
C VAL A 19 -4.58 2.02 -11.67
N ASP A 20 -5.43 2.48 -12.60
CA ASP A 20 -6.87 2.16 -12.60
C ASP A 20 -7.11 0.66 -12.77
N ALA A 21 -6.44 0.00 -13.72
CA ALA A 21 -6.65 -1.42 -14.01
C ALA A 21 -6.35 -2.36 -12.82
N ARG A 22 -5.43 -2.01 -11.91
CA ARG A 22 -5.16 -2.81 -10.69
C ARG A 22 -6.22 -2.60 -9.60
N ARG A 23 -7.00 -1.51 -9.64
CA ARG A 23 -7.99 -1.14 -8.60
C ARG A 23 -9.34 -1.84 -8.72
N TRP A 24 -9.72 -2.32 -9.90
CA TRP A 24 -11.07 -2.86 -10.14
C TRP A 24 -11.29 -4.33 -9.75
N HIS A 25 -10.31 -4.99 -9.13
CA HIS A 25 -10.41 -6.40 -8.71
C HIS A 25 -10.98 -6.61 -7.29
N TYR A 26 -11.82 -5.69 -6.80
CA TYR A 26 -12.52 -5.86 -5.52
C TYR A 26 -14.03 -5.72 -5.73
N PRO A 27 -14.83 -6.77 -5.48
CA PRO A 27 -16.27 -6.62 -5.45
C PRO A 27 -16.61 -5.67 -4.31
N LEU A 28 -17.21 -4.52 -4.64
CA LEU A 28 -17.70 -3.56 -3.66
C LEU A 28 -18.83 -4.21 -2.87
N GLN A 29 -18.54 -4.70 -1.68
CA GLN A 29 -19.56 -5.10 -0.73
C GLN A 29 -19.97 -3.88 0.08
N TRP A 30 -21.23 -3.49 -0.06
CA TRP A 30 -21.83 -2.37 0.65
C TRP A 30 -22.50 -2.89 1.93
N LYS A 31 -22.61 -2.05 2.97
CA LYS A 31 -23.53 -2.33 4.08
C LYS A 31 -24.95 -2.46 3.51
N GLU A 32 -25.74 -3.40 4.03
CA GLU A 32 -27.09 -3.72 3.54
C GLU A 32 -28.02 -2.48 3.48
N ASN A 33 -27.81 -1.53 4.39
CA ASN A 33 -28.63 -0.31 4.50
C ASN A 33 -28.04 0.91 3.76
N CYS A 34 -27.05 0.73 2.88
CA CYS A 34 -26.46 1.86 2.18
C CYS A 34 -27.41 2.47 1.13
N THR A 35 -27.69 3.76 1.29
CA THR A 35 -28.48 4.56 0.34
C THR A 35 -27.72 4.83 -0.97
N GLU A 36 -28.44 5.07 -2.08
CA GLU A 36 -27.84 5.48 -3.36
C GLU A 36 -26.99 6.75 -3.22
N TRP A 37 -27.40 7.68 -2.34
CA TRP A 37 -26.61 8.88 -2.09
C TRP A 37 -25.30 8.57 -1.33
N GLY A 38 -25.34 7.60 -0.41
CA GLY A 38 -24.15 7.04 0.24
C GLY A 38 -23.19 6.40 -0.76
N LYS A 39 -23.70 5.59 -1.71
CA LYS A 39 -22.89 4.94 -2.76
C LYS A 39 -22.19 5.96 -3.65
N GLN A 40 -22.86 7.03 -4.07
CA GLN A 40 -22.22 8.07 -4.90
C GLN A 40 -21.16 8.85 -4.11
N LYS A 41 -21.38 9.17 -2.83
CA LYS A 41 -20.33 9.79 -1.99
C LYS A 41 -19.13 8.86 -1.79
N ALA A 42 -19.39 7.56 -1.58
CA ALA A 42 -18.35 6.55 -1.50
C ALA A 42 -17.58 6.46 -2.83
N TYR A 43 -18.26 6.57 -3.97
CA TYR A 43 -17.62 6.71 -5.29
C TYR A 43 -16.68 7.92 -5.37
N PHE A 44 -17.04 9.07 -4.81
CA PHE A 44 -16.11 10.20 -4.73
C PHE A 44 -14.91 9.93 -3.81
N CYS A 45 -15.08 9.16 -2.73
CA CYS A 45 -13.96 8.66 -1.94
C CYS A 45 -13.08 7.67 -2.74
N PHE A 46 -13.67 6.91 -3.67
CA PHE A 46 -12.96 6.06 -4.63
C PHE A 46 -12.26 6.84 -5.76
N ILE A 47 -12.65 8.09 -6.04
CA ILE A 47 -12.00 9.01 -7.00
C ILE A 47 -10.97 9.95 -6.32
N TYR A 48 -10.95 9.95 -4.98
CA TYR A 48 -9.88 10.52 -4.17
C TYR A 48 -8.46 9.96 -4.38
N PRO A 49 -8.20 8.88 -5.14
CA PRO A 49 -6.88 8.50 -5.61
C PRO A 49 -6.01 9.55 -6.25
N MET A 50 -6.55 10.66 -6.78
CA MET A 50 -5.68 11.76 -7.18
C MET A 50 -4.87 12.30 -5.99
N LYS A 51 -5.42 12.24 -4.76
CA LYS A 51 -4.67 12.51 -3.53
C LYS A 51 -3.69 11.41 -3.17
N GLN A 52 -4.01 10.13 -3.37
CA GLN A 52 -3.03 9.05 -3.17
C GLN A 52 -1.85 9.22 -4.13
N THR A 53 -2.09 9.47 -5.41
CA THR A 53 -1.04 9.77 -6.38
C THR A 53 -0.26 11.03 -5.99
N TRP A 54 -0.94 12.08 -5.52
CA TRP A 54 -0.26 13.26 -4.97
C TRP A 54 0.56 12.97 -3.73
N ARG A 55 0.13 12.06 -2.85
CA ARG A 55 0.90 11.60 -1.68
C ARG A 55 2.11 10.80 -2.12
N LEU A 56 1.96 9.83 -3.03
CA LEU A 56 3.06 9.06 -3.60
C LEU A 56 4.05 9.98 -4.33
N ILE A 57 3.58 11.04 -5.00
CA ILE A 57 4.42 12.09 -5.60
C ILE A 57 5.11 12.93 -4.53
N LYS A 58 4.38 13.41 -3.51
CA LYS A 58 4.92 14.19 -2.39
C LYS A 58 6.02 13.43 -1.65
N TYR A 59 5.73 12.19 -1.25
CA TYR A 59 6.64 11.31 -0.51
C TYR A 59 7.64 10.56 -1.41
N GLY A 60 7.46 10.58 -2.73
CA GLY A 60 8.41 9.97 -3.67
C GLY A 60 9.41 10.97 -4.27
N LEU A 61 9.05 12.26 -4.33
CA LEU A 61 9.82 13.27 -5.08
C LEU A 61 10.16 14.54 -4.28
N PHE A 62 9.43 14.87 -3.21
CA PHE A 62 9.49 16.21 -2.59
C PHE A 62 9.78 16.23 -1.09
N VAL A 63 9.82 15.07 -0.42
CA VAL A 63 10.15 14.96 1.01
C VAL A 63 11.50 14.29 1.13
N ASP A 64 12.34 14.74 2.08
CA ASP A 64 13.49 13.97 2.50
C ASP A 64 12.99 12.70 3.17
N ASN A 65 13.01 11.62 2.40
CA ASN A 65 12.45 10.35 2.81
C ASN A 65 13.17 9.74 4.02
N SER A 66 14.36 10.21 4.37
CA SER A 66 15.11 9.67 5.51
C SER A 66 14.44 9.93 6.88
N ALA A 67 13.48 10.85 6.97
CA ALA A 67 12.82 11.25 8.22
C ALA A 67 11.37 10.73 8.38
N LEU A 68 10.82 10.04 7.38
CA LEU A 68 9.43 9.56 7.42
C LEU A 68 9.28 8.30 8.26
N THR A 69 8.34 8.33 9.20
CA THR A 69 7.98 7.19 10.05
C THR A 69 6.84 6.36 9.45
N VAL A 70 6.65 5.13 9.96
CA VAL A 70 5.47 4.31 9.60
C VAL A 70 4.16 5.00 9.97
N GLN A 71 4.16 5.80 11.04
CA GLN A 71 3.00 6.56 11.48
C GLN A 71 2.64 7.68 10.49
N ASP A 72 3.61 8.41 9.94
CA ASP A 72 3.36 9.44 8.91
C ASP A 72 2.69 8.85 7.66
N MET A 73 3.06 7.60 7.32
CA MET A 73 2.43 6.84 6.26
C MET A 73 0.99 6.46 6.57
N LYS A 74 0.77 5.92 7.77
CA LYS A 74 -0.57 5.60 8.26
C LYS A 74 -1.46 6.84 8.20
N ASP A 75 -1.02 7.96 8.78
CA ASP A 75 -1.77 9.22 8.81
C ASP A 75 -2.04 9.74 7.40
N GLY A 76 -1.04 9.64 6.52
CA GLY A 76 -1.19 9.90 5.10
C GLY A 76 -2.28 9.05 4.43
N CYS A 77 -2.54 7.83 4.90
CA CYS A 77 -3.58 6.95 4.37
C CYS A 77 -4.94 7.08 5.09
N MET A 78 -4.96 7.51 6.36
CA MET A 78 -6.18 7.65 7.17
C MET A 78 -7.19 8.66 6.60
N GLU A 79 -6.76 9.65 5.82
CA GLU A 79 -7.72 10.52 5.10
C GLU A 79 -8.70 9.73 4.20
N LEU A 80 -8.31 8.55 3.70
CA LEU A 80 -9.20 7.67 2.95
C LEU A 80 -10.29 7.08 3.86
N ILE A 81 -9.87 6.60 5.03
CA ILE A 81 -10.73 6.09 6.09
C ILE A 81 -11.77 7.13 6.49
N ASP A 82 -11.32 8.35 6.77
CA ASP A 82 -12.18 9.46 7.16
C ASP A 82 -13.20 9.85 6.09
N CYS A 83 -12.85 9.66 4.81
CA CYS A 83 -13.78 9.89 3.72
C CYS A 83 -14.90 8.86 3.74
N PHE A 84 -14.55 7.57 3.81
CA PHE A 84 -15.52 6.47 3.85
C PHE A 84 -16.37 6.53 5.12
N ASN A 85 -15.78 6.78 6.28
CA ASN A 85 -16.52 6.95 7.54
C ASN A 85 -17.64 8.00 7.45
N LYS A 86 -17.53 9.00 6.57
CA LYS A 86 -18.58 10.02 6.36
C LYS A 86 -19.69 9.60 5.40
N THR A 87 -19.56 8.45 4.75
CA THR A 87 -20.55 7.93 3.79
C THR A 87 -21.44 6.85 4.39
N ASP A 88 -21.03 6.26 5.53
CA ASP A 88 -21.67 5.09 6.17
C ASP A 88 -21.89 3.91 5.20
N CYS A 89 -21.15 3.88 4.10
CA CYS A 89 -21.41 3.01 2.96
C CYS A 89 -20.14 2.25 2.55
N TYR A 90 -19.69 1.33 3.40
CA TYR A 90 -18.53 0.45 3.19
C TYR A 90 -18.53 -0.67 4.24
N LEU A 91 -17.94 -1.83 3.96
CA LEU A 91 -17.65 -2.81 5.01
C LEU A 91 -16.32 -2.50 5.70
N ASP A 92 -16.25 -2.69 7.02
CA ASP A 92 -15.04 -2.39 7.79
C ASP A 92 -13.84 -3.20 7.28
N GLY A 93 -14.03 -4.49 7.00
CA GLY A 93 -12.97 -5.33 6.44
C GLY A 93 -12.41 -4.83 5.10
N ASP A 94 -13.27 -4.30 4.21
CA ASP A 94 -12.83 -3.72 2.93
C ASP A 94 -12.07 -2.40 3.16
N LEU A 95 -12.50 -1.62 4.15
CA LEU A 95 -11.90 -0.33 4.46
C LEU A 95 -10.47 -0.48 5.01
N TYR A 96 -10.23 -1.40 5.93
CA TYR A 96 -8.89 -1.65 6.45
C TYR A 96 -7.98 -2.36 5.45
N LEU A 97 -8.51 -3.22 4.58
CA LEU A 97 -7.78 -3.75 3.45
C LEU A 97 -7.29 -2.64 2.50
N ARG A 98 -8.10 -1.61 2.28
CA ARG A 98 -7.69 -0.42 1.49
C ARG A 98 -6.62 0.40 2.20
N LEU A 99 -6.71 0.53 3.52
CA LEU A 99 -5.66 1.17 4.32
C LEU A 99 -4.33 0.42 4.23
N ASP A 100 -4.35 -0.91 4.38
CA ASP A 100 -3.16 -1.75 4.22
C ASP A 100 -2.52 -1.57 2.84
N ASN A 101 -3.33 -1.61 1.77
CA ASN A 101 -2.83 -1.41 0.41
C ASN A 101 -2.22 -0.02 0.22
N CYS A 102 -2.82 1.03 0.77
CA CYS A 102 -2.26 2.38 0.72
C CYS A 102 -0.90 2.44 1.43
N ILE A 103 -0.79 1.87 2.63
CA ILE A 103 0.46 1.82 3.39
C ILE A 103 1.52 1.02 2.64
N LYS A 104 1.15 -0.13 2.06
CA LYS A 104 2.04 -0.94 1.21
C LYS A 104 2.57 -0.13 0.02
N GLU A 105 1.71 0.59 -0.69
CA GLU A 105 2.13 1.41 -1.83
C GLU A 105 3.10 2.51 -1.40
N MET A 106 2.81 3.19 -0.29
CA MET A 106 3.70 4.21 0.25
C MET A 106 5.05 3.63 0.71
N HIS A 107 5.04 2.44 1.31
CA HIS A 107 6.26 1.73 1.66
C HIS A 107 7.10 1.41 0.41
N ASP A 108 6.47 0.88 -0.65
CA ASP A 108 7.15 0.47 -1.89
C ASP A 108 7.80 1.63 -2.66
N VAL A 109 7.22 2.85 -2.59
CA VAL A 109 7.74 4.02 -3.33
C VAL A 109 8.45 5.05 -2.47
N GLY A 110 8.26 5.01 -1.16
CA GLY A 110 8.72 6.01 -0.21
C GLY A 110 10.07 5.66 0.41
N PRO A 111 10.22 5.79 1.75
CA PRO A 111 11.52 5.78 2.41
C PRO A 111 12.21 4.42 2.42
N PHE A 112 11.48 3.34 2.22
CA PHE A 112 12.05 2.00 2.16
C PHE A 112 12.62 1.65 0.78
N LYS A 113 12.24 2.38 -0.28
CA LYS A 113 12.66 2.10 -1.66
C LYS A 113 14.18 1.94 -1.84
N PRO A 114 15.06 2.77 -1.23
CA PRO A 114 16.50 2.56 -1.33
C PRO A 114 16.97 1.23 -0.73
N CYS A 115 16.37 0.79 0.38
CA CYS A 115 16.62 -0.51 0.99
C CYS A 115 16.13 -1.64 0.08
N PHE A 116 14.91 -1.51 -0.46
CA PHE A 116 14.36 -2.48 -1.40
C PHE A 116 15.25 -2.67 -2.64
N ASN A 117 15.75 -1.58 -3.23
CA ASN A 117 16.67 -1.64 -4.36
C ASN A 117 17.95 -2.41 -4.01
N LYS A 118 18.54 -2.19 -2.82
CA LYS A 118 19.72 -2.95 -2.39
C LYS A 118 19.45 -4.45 -2.25
N ILE A 119 18.26 -4.82 -1.79
CA ILE A 119 17.84 -6.22 -1.71
C ILE A 119 17.70 -6.80 -3.11
N ASP A 120 17.03 -6.09 -4.03
CA ASP A 120 16.85 -6.53 -5.41
C ASP A 120 18.19 -6.66 -6.15
N ASP A 121 19.09 -5.68 -6.01
CA ASP A 121 20.45 -5.70 -6.56
C ASP A 121 21.26 -6.91 -6.04
N PHE A 122 21.19 -7.18 -4.72
CA PHE A 122 21.86 -8.34 -4.14
C PHE A 122 21.39 -9.66 -4.77
N TYR A 123 20.07 -9.85 -4.91
CA TYR A 123 19.53 -11.08 -5.48
C TYR A 123 19.62 -11.13 -7.01
N TYR A 124 19.84 -10.00 -7.68
CA TYR A 124 20.21 -9.94 -9.08
C TYR A 124 21.63 -10.48 -9.29
N GLU A 125 22.57 -10.13 -8.41
CA GLU A 125 23.96 -10.62 -8.44
C GLU A 125 24.08 -12.06 -7.92
N HIS A 126 23.21 -12.47 -6.99
CA HIS A 126 23.20 -13.79 -6.35
C HIS A 126 21.89 -14.56 -6.56
N PRO A 127 21.52 -14.90 -7.82
CA PRO A 127 20.23 -15.51 -8.13
C PRO A 127 20.01 -16.86 -7.44
N GLN A 128 21.07 -17.62 -7.17
CA GLN A 128 21.02 -18.89 -6.44
C GLN A 128 20.60 -18.74 -4.96
N GLU A 129 20.72 -17.55 -4.38
CA GLU A 129 20.33 -17.26 -3.00
C GLU A 129 18.89 -16.74 -2.91
N LYS A 130 18.25 -16.45 -4.05
CA LYS A 130 16.88 -15.96 -4.14
C LYS A 130 15.89 -17.09 -3.86
N THR A 131 15.39 -17.14 -2.64
CA THR A 131 14.35 -18.11 -2.26
C THR A 131 13.01 -17.74 -2.91
N GLU A 132 12.12 -18.72 -3.04
CA GLU A 132 10.75 -18.50 -3.55
C GLU A 132 10.02 -17.42 -2.73
N CYS A 133 10.23 -17.39 -1.42
CA CYS A 133 9.65 -16.37 -0.57
C CYS A 133 10.15 -14.95 -0.90
N ILE A 134 11.47 -14.77 -1.12
CA ILE A 134 12.02 -13.49 -1.53
C ILE A 134 11.47 -13.09 -2.91
N ALA A 135 11.38 -14.04 -3.84
CA ALA A 135 10.75 -13.80 -5.14
C ALA A 135 9.30 -13.35 -4.98
N ASN A 136 8.52 -14.04 -4.13
CA ASN A 136 7.13 -13.71 -3.84
C ASN A 136 7.00 -12.37 -3.12
N PHE A 137 7.97 -11.91 -2.31
CA PHE A 137 7.92 -10.57 -1.73
C PHE A 137 8.15 -9.48 -2.79
N LEU A 138 9.06 -9.73 -3.72
CA LEU A 138 9.31 -8.85 -4.87
C LEU A 138 8.11 -8.83 -5.83
N GLU A 139 7.37 -9.94 -5.92
CA GLU A 139 6.16 -10.09 -6.73
C GLU A 139 4.90 -9.69 -5.95
N LYS A 140 4.14 -8.72 -6.47
CA LYS A 140 3.18 -7.92 -5.68
C LYS A 140 1.79 -8.56 -5.52
N GLU A 141 1.69 -9.83 -5.11
CA GLU A 141 0.40 -10.52 -5.01
C GLU A 141 -0.31 -10.39 -3.65
N LYS A 142 -1.67 -10.42 -3.71
CA LYS A 142 -2.59 -10.38 -2.56
C LYS A 142 -2.51 -11.67 -1.76
N ARG A 143 -2.55 -11.58 -0.42
CA ARG A 143 -2.29 -12.72 0.47
C ARG A 143 -3.17 -12.72 1.73
N GLY A 144 -3.45 -13.92 2.23
CA GLY A 144 -4.10 -14.13 3.52
C GLY A 144 -3.12 -13.91 4.68
N CYS A 145 -3.62 -14.03 5.92
CA CYS A 145 -2.82 -13.73 7.11
C CYS A 145 -1.60 -14.62 7.30
N VAL A 146 -1.75 -15.92 7.07
CA VAL A 146 -0.66 -16.90 7.22
C VAL A 146 0.44 -16.63 6.20
N GLU A 147 0.06 -16.36 4.95
CA GLU A 147 0.99 -16.06 3.88
C GLU A 147 1.72 -14.74 4.12
N LEU A 148 0.98 -13.70 4.51
CA LEU A 148 1.54 -12.37 4.80
C LEU A 148 2.56 -12.42 5.94
N GLU A 149 2.23 -13.07 7.05
CA GLU A 149 3.14 -13.18 8.19
C GLU A 149 4.40 -13.97 7.84
N ARG A 150 4.23 -15.13 7.19
CA ARG A 150 5.35 -15.98 6.75
C ARG A 150 6.35 -15.21 5.90
N GLU A 151 5.88 -14.37 5.00
CA GLU A 151 6.73 -13.64 4.07
C GLU A 151 7.43 -12.46 4.69
N LEU A 152 6.71 -11.65 5.48
CA LEU A 152 7.33 -10.53 6.19
C LEU A 152 8.46 -11.04 7.10
N ASN A 153 8.24 -12.16 7.80
CA ASN A 153 9.26 -12.82 8.61
C ASN A 153 10.43 -13.36 7.79
N CYS A 154 10.16 -13.90 6.60
CA CYS A 154 11.18 -14.46 5.73
C CYS A 154 12.04 -13.39 5.05
N VAL A 155 11.48 -12.19 4.80
CA VAL A 155 12.19 -11.07 4.18
C VAL A 155 13.02 -10.30 5.18
N LEU A 156 12.61 -10.28 6.46
CA LEU A 156 13.30 -9.56 7.53
C LEU A 156 14.82 -9.82 7.58
N PRO A 157 15.33 -11.06 7.47
CA PRO A 157 16.78 -11.31 7.40
C PRO A 157 17.50 -10.62 6.23
N ALA A 158 16.85 -10.50 5.07
CA ALA A 158 17.41 -9.77 3.93
C ALA A 158 17.45 -8.27 4.19
N VAL A 159 16.43 -7.72 4.87
CA VAL A 159 16.40 -6.32 5.33
C VAL A 159 17.52 -6.07 6.35
N GLU A 160 17.66 -6.94 7.35
CA GLU A 160 18.69 -6.84 8.39
C GLU A 160 20.12 -6.90 7.82
N ARG A 161 20.31 -7.63 6.71
CA ARG A 161 21.60 -7.75 6.03
C ARG A 161 21.92 -6.53 5.15
N SER A 162 20.96 -6.10 4.35
CA SER A 162 21.22 -5.19 3.22
C SER A 162 20.89 -3.72 3.52
N CYS A 163 20.22 -3.44 4.64
CA CYS A 163 19.70 -2.12 4.94
C CYS A 163 20.29 -1.51 6.23
N GLU A 164 20.26 -0.18 6.32
CA GLU A 164 20.69 0.52 7.54
C GLU A 164 19.74 0.22 8.70
N ALA A 165 20.24 0.23 9.94
CA ALA A 165 19.46 -0.11 11.13
C ALA A 165 18.11 0.63 11.23
N LYS A 166 18.07 1.92 10.87
CA LYS A 166 16.81 2.70 10.83
C LYS A 166 15.75 2.10 9.91
N HIS A 167 16.14 1.48 8.80
CA HIS A 167 15.21 0.82 7.87
C HIS A 167 14.77 -0.56 8.38
N VAL A 168 15.59 -1.22 9.20
CA VAL A 168 15.23 -2.47 9.88
C VAL A 168 14.11 -2.20 10.89
N ASP A 169 14.29 -1.19 11.75
CA ASP A 169 13.29 -0.82 12.76
C ASP A 169 11.99 -0.38 12.09
N TYR A 170 12.11 0.45 11.05
CA TYR A 170 11.01 0.86 10.20
C TYR A 170 10.27 -0.36 9.58
N PHE A 171 10.99 -1.36 9.08
CA PHE A 171 10.38 -2.55 8.47
C PHE A 171 9.62 -3.40 9.51
N LYS A 172 10.13 -3.50 10.74
CA LYS A 172 9.45 -4.21 11.84
C LYS A 172 8.14 -3.51 12.23
N GLU A 173 8.14 -2.18 12.31
CA GLU A 173 6.92 -1.39 12.52
C GLU A 173 5.92 -1.56 11.37
N TYR A 174 6.41 -1.52 10.13
CA TYR A 174 5.60 -1.76 8.94
C TYR A 174 4.96 -3.16 8.97
N GLN A 175 5.73 -4.20 9.30
CA GLN A 175 5.24 -5.57 9.45
C GLN A 175 4.10 -5.65 10.47
N ALA A 176 4.29 -5.09 11.67
CA ALA A 176 3.28 -5.09 12.71
C ALA A 176 1.99 -4.37 12.26
N LEU A 177 2.14 -3.22 11.59
CA LEU A 177 1.01 -2.45 11.10
C LEU A 177 0.20 -3.20 10.02
N ARG A 178 0.87 -3.91 9.11
CA ARG A 178 0.19 -4.71 8.08
C ARG A 178 -0.59 -5.87 8.66
N LEU A 179 0.01 -6.61 9.60
CA LEU A 179 -0.67 -7.71 10.29
C LEU A 179 -1.91 -7.22 11.05
N TYR A 180 -1.81 -6.05 11.70
CA TYR A 180 -2.93 -5.40 12.36
C TYR A 180 -4.04 -5.02 11.36
N ASN A 181 -3.69 -4.28 10.30
CA ASN A 181 -4.66 -3.81 9.28
C ASN A 181 -5.24 -4.93 8.41
N MET A 182 -4.71 -6.14 8.46
CA MET A 182 -5.28 -7.30 7.78
C MET A 182 -6.14 -8.15 8.72
N GLY A 183 -6.29 -7.75 9.97
CA GLY A 183 -7.03 -8.51 10.99
C GLY A 183 -6.35 -9.85 11.33
N CYS A 184 -5.04 -9.94 11.11
CA CYS A 184 -4.24 -11.14 11.41
C CYS A 184 -3.86 -11.21 12.89
N THR A 185 -4.04 -10.10 13.60
CA THR A 185 -3.92 -10.04 15.06
C THR A 185 -5.32 -10.11 15.67
N ASP A 186 -5.47 -10.77 16.81
CA ASP A 186 -6.73 -10.82 17.59
C ASP A 186 -7.25 -9.44 18.04
N MET A 187 -6.44 -8.39 17.87
CA MET A 187 -6.71 -7.02 18.28
C MET A 187 -7.65 -6.26 17.34
N LEU A 188 -7.74 -6.65 16.07
CA LEU A 188 -8.61 -6.01 15.09
C LEU A 188 -9.64 -7.01 14.56
N LYS A 189 -10.80 -7.09 15.22
CA LYS A 189 -11.92 -7.90 14.75
C LYS A 189 -12.80 -7.02 13.87
N TYR A 190 -12.81 -7.28 12.57
CA TYR A 190 -13.82 -6.71 11.70
C TYR A 190 -15.20 -7.19 12.13
N GLU A 191 -16.16 -6.28 12.27
CA GLU A 191 -17.56 -6.65 12.07
C GLU A 191 -17.70 -7.00 10.58
N ARG A 192 -17.46 -8.27 10.25
CA ARG A 192 -17.98 -8.84 9.01
C ARG A 192 -19.48 -8.85 9.19
N ILE A 193 -20.18 -8.02 8.42
CA ILE A 193 -21.59 -8.28 8.14
C ILE A 193 -21.59 -9.59 7.35
N GLU A 194 -22.05 -10.66 7.99
CA GLU A 194 -22.24 -11.98 7.37
C GLU A 194 -23.21 -11.91 6.20
#